data_AF-A0AAJ1VR41-F1
#
_entry.id   AF-A0AAJ1VR41-F1
#
_cell.length_a   1.000
_cell.length_b   1.000
_cell.length_c   1.000
_cell.angle_alpha   90.00
_cell.angle_beta   90.00
_cell.angle_gamma   90.00
#
_symmetry.space_group_name_H-M   'P 1'
#
loop_
_entity.id
_entity.type
_entity.pdbx_description
1 polymer ?
#
loop_
_entity_poly.entity_id
_entity_poly.type
_entity_poly.pdbx_seq_one_letter_code
_entity_poly.pdbx_strand_id
1 'polypeptide(L)' 'MGNESKFWPVTFRRKDIPRLFGFNVRAFDTLVNQGKLHPIVFGSLKLYKTTDMLAYLERKQVK' A
#
# COMPACT_ATOMS: atom_id res chain seq x y z
N MET A 1 22.30 4.69 -17.57
CA MET A 1 22.01 3.47 -16.79
C MET A 1 20.60 3.60 -16.22
N GLY A 2 19.83 2.52 -16.26
CA GLY A 2 18.38 2.51 -16.42
C GLY A 2 17.58 3.27 -15.37
N ASN A 3 16.67 4.13 -15.84
CA ASN A 3 15.46 4.43 -15.08
C ASN A 3 14.64 3.14 -15.01
N GLU A 4 14.96 2.26 -14.06
CA GLU A 4 14.02 1.26 -13.58
C GLU A 4 12.88 2.02 -12.92
N SER A 5 11.96 2.52 -13.75
CA SER A 5 10.68 3.05 -13.31
C SER A 5 10.08 1.97 -12.44
N LYS A 6 10.06 2.18 -11.11
CA LYS A 6 9.42 1.27 -10.17
C LYS A 6 7.96 1.20 -10.60
N PHE A 7 7.63 0.18 -11.39
CA PHE A 7 6.28 -0.03 -11.87
C PHE A 7 5.44 -0.47 -10.69
N TRP A 8 4.77 0.51 -10.08
CA TRP A 8 3.78 0.27 -9.06
C TRP A 8 2.51 -0.29 -9.70
N PRO A 9 1.95 -1.39 -9.19
CA PRO A 9 0.64 -1.83 -9.65
C PRO A 9 -0.40 -0.77 -9.25
N VAL A 10 -1.49 -0.63 -10.01
CA VAL A 10 -2.57 0.33 -9.67
C VAL A 10 -3.20 -0.03 -8.32
N THR A 11 -3.37 -1.32 -8.06
CA THR A 11 -3.82 -1.86 -6.77
C THR A 11 -2.97 -3.03 -6.33
N PHE A 12 -2.95 -3.30 -5.03
CA PHE A 12 -2.20 -4.41 -4.43
C PHE A 12 -3.03 -5.16 -3.40
N ARG A 13 -2.63 -6.38 -3.07
CA ARG A 13 -3.23 -7.17 -1.97
C ARG A 13 -2.37 -7.04 -0.71
N ARG A 14 -2.98 -7.27 0.45
CA ARG A 14 -2.29 -7.34 1.75
C ARG A 14 -0.98 -8.15 1.72
N LYS A 15 -0.97 -9.31 1.03
CA LYS A 15 0.23 -10.18 0.96
C LYS A 15 1.40 -9.57 0.17
N ASP A 16 1.13 -8.60 -0.69
CA ASP A 16 2.14 -7.94 -1.52
C ASP A 16 2.88 -6.82 -0.76
N ILE A 17 2.42 -6.45 0.45
CA ILE A 17 2.98 -5.36 1.26
C ILE A 17 4.50 -5.46 1.46
N PRO A 18 5.07 -6.59 1.91
CA PRO A 18 6.51 -6.66 2.18
C PRO A 18 7.33 -6.51 0.89
N ARG A 19 6.83 -7.07 -0.22
CA ARG A 19 7.49 -7.02 -1.52
C ARG A 19 7.46 -5.63 -2.13
N LEU A 20 6.33 -4.93 -2.02
CA LEU A 20 6.12 -3.63 -2.66
C LEU A 20 6.70 -2.47 -1.84
N PHE A 21 6.48 -2.47 -0.53
CA PHE A 21 6.78 -1.29 0.32
C PHE A 21 7.85 -1.55 1.39
N GLY A 22 8.37 -2.77 1.49
CA GLY A 22 9.51 -3.07 2.37
C GLY A 22 9.20 -3.08 3.87
N PHE A 23 7.93 -3.05 4.28
CA PHE A 23 7.54 -3.14 5.69
C PHE A 23 6.57 -4.29 5.96
N ASN A 24 6.39 -4.63 7.24
CA ASN A 24 5.67 -5.83 7.63
C ASN A 24 4.14 -5.68 7.46
N VAL A 25 3.46 -6.81 7.29
CA VAL A 25 2.00 -6.84 7.05
C VAL A 25 1.20 -6.40 8.28
N ARG A 26 1.74 -6.58 9.51
CA ARG A 26 1.04 -6.17 10.74
C ARG A 26 0.92 -4.65 10.83
N ALA A 27 1.97 -3.92 10.48
CA ALA A 27 1.97 -2.46 10.43
C ALA A 27 0.95 -1.98 9.41
N PHE A 28 0.87 -2.62 8.24
CA PHE A 28 -0.19 -2.36 7.28
C PHE A 28 -1.59 -2.59 7.86
N ASP A 29 -1.82 -3.71 8.55
CA ASP A 29 -3.12 -4.00 9.18
C ASP A 29 -3.50 -2.92 10.20
N THR A 30 -2.52 -2.40 10.95
CA THR A 30 -2.75 -1.25 11.85
C THR A 30 -3.24 -0.03 11.08
N LEU A 31 -2.68 0.28 9.90
CA LEU A 31 -3.12 1.40 9.07
C LEU A 31 -4.57 1.22 8.59
N VAL A 32 -4.91 0.01 8.16
CA VAL A 32 -6.27 -0.32 7.72
C VAL A 32 -7.25 -0.22 8.88
N ASN A 33 -6.91 -0.77 10.04
CA ASN A 33 -7.75 -0.73 11.24
C ASN A 33 -7.96 0.69 11.78
N GLN A 34 -6.97 1.57 11.61
CA GLN A 34 -7.09 3.00 11.93
C GLN A 34 -7.88 3.80 10.90
N GLY A 35 -8.40 3.17 9.84
CA GLY A 35 -9.10 3.83 8.75
C GLY A 35 -8.21 4.76 7.92
N LYS A 36 -6.88 4.53 7.92
CA LYS A 36 -5.93 5.31 7.10
C LYS A 36 -5.87 4.83 5.66
N LEU A 37 -6.19 3.55 5.43
CA LEU A 37 -6.24 2.93 4.12
C LEU A 37 -7.54 2.13 4.00
N HIS A 38 -8.26 2.32 2.91
CA HIS A 38 -9.54 1.68 2.69
C HIS A 38 -9.43 0.60 1.60
N PRO A 39 -9.95 -0.62 1.85
CA PRO A 39 -9.99 -1.65 0.83
C PRO A 39 -11.09 -1.37 -0.19
N ILE A 40 -10.80 -1.65 -1.46
CA ILE A 40 -11.80 -1.91 -2.49
C ILE A 40 -12.19 -3.38 -2.37
N VAL A 41 -13.46 -3.66 -2.14
CA VAL A 41 -13.98 -5.00 -1.86
C VAL A 41 -14.76 -5.54 -3.05
N PHE A 42 -14.35 -6.69 -3.56
CA PHE A 42 -15.06 -7.45 -4.60
C PHE A 42 -15.33 -8.87 -4.08
N GLY A 43 -16.49 -9.08 -3.44
CA GLY A 43 -16.78 -10.32 -2.72
C GLY A 43 -15.78 -10.54 -1.58
N SER A 44 -15.02 -11.65 -1.62
CA SER A 44 -13.96 -11.95 -0.64
C SER A 44 -12.63 -11.30 -0.96
N LEU A 45 -12.45 -10.72 -2.15
CA LEU A 45 -11.21 -10.08 -2.56
C LEU A 45 -11.12 -8.66 -1.99
N LYS A 46 -10.02 -8.38 -1.29
CA LYS A 46 -9.64 -7.04 -0.83
C LYS A 46 -8.43 -6.54 -1.60
N LEU A 47 -8.60 -5.40 -2.26
CA LEU A 47 -7.55 -4.67 -2.98
C LEU A 47 -7.36 -3.29 -2.35
N TYR A 48 -6.16 -2.75 -2.46
CA TYR A 48 -5.81 -1.44 -1.93
C TYR A 48 -5.16 -0.61 -3.03
N LYS A 49 -5.49 0.68 -3.12
CA LYS A 49 -4.88 1.55 -4.12
C LYS A 49 -3.44 1.86 -3.73
N THR A 50 -2.53 1.70 -4.67
CA THR A 50 -1.12 2.05 -4.44
C THR A 50 -0.95 3.54 -4.23
N THR A 51 -1.74 4.37 -4.93
CA THR A 51 -1.74 5.84 -4.77
C THR A 51 -2.03 6.27 -3.34
N ASP A 52 -3.01 5.64 -2.68
CA ASP A 52 -3.40 6.01 -1.31
C ASP A 52 -2.29 5.63 -0.31
N MET A 53 -1.64 4.49 -0.55
CA MET A 53 -0.49 4.04 0.23
C MET A 53 0.70 5.00 0.06
N LEU A 54 1.04 5.36 -1.18
CA LEU A 54 2.13 6.28 -1.47
C LEU A 54 1.87 7.67 -0.86
N ALA A 55 0.66 8.21 -1.02
CA ALA A 55 0.27 9.47 -0.41
C ALA A 55 0.34 9.43 1.13
N TYR A 56 0.00 8.29 1.75
CA TYR A 56 0.17 8.11 3.20
C TYR A 56 1.66 8.16 3.61
N LEU A 57 2.53 7.47 2.86
CA LEU A 57 3.96 7.43 3.14
C LEU A 57 4.62 8.80 2.93
N GLU A 58 4.28 9.51 1.86
CA GLU A 58 4.77 10.87 1.60
C GLU A 58 4.40 11.82 2.74
N ARG A 59 3.13 11.82 3.18
CA ARG A 59 2.69 12.64 4.34
C ARG A 59 3.44 12.33 5.63
N LYS A 60 3.94 11.10 5.78
CA LYS A 60 4.75 10.69 6.94
C LYS A 60 6.21 11.08 6.82
N GLN A 61 6.74 11.21 5.61
CA GLN A 61 8.11 11.67 5.36
C GLN A 61 8.26 13.20 5.46
N VAL A 62 7.18 13.97 5.27
CA VAL A 62 7.17 15.43 5.43
C VAL A 62 7.07 15.85 6.92
N LYS A 63 7.84 15.21 7.80
CA LYS A 63 7.92 15.56 9.23
C LYS A 63 9.35 15.62 9.71
#